data_AF-A0A3L8BX02-F1
#
_entry.id   AF-A0A3L8BX02-F1
#
_cell.length_a   1.000
_cell.length_b   1.000
_cell.length_c   1.000
_cell.angle_alpha   90.00
_cell.angle_beta   90.00
_cell.angle_gamma   90.00
#
_symmetry.space_group_name_H-M   'P 1'
#
loop_
_entity.id
_entity.type
_entity.pdbx_description
1 polymer ?
#
loop_
_entity_poly.entity_id
_entity_poly.type
_entity_poly.pdbx_seq_one_letter_code
_entity_poly.pdbx_strand_id
1 'polypeptide(L)'
;MRIFDMSNVESIKRLLETLKAMKVTLRDTADPSISQQLDDAIAEIQVILEDENSELVCVKALDVLGKFFSCLPSIAKLIEFFNG
;
A
#
# COMPACT_ATOMS: atom_id res chain seq x y z
N MET A 1 -6.66 -0.85 -28.09
CA MET A 1 -7.44 -1.61 -27.08
C MET A 1 -6.51 -1.92 -25.91
N ARG A 2 -6.52 -1.09 -24.87
CA ARG A 2 -5.70 -1.24 -23.64
C ARG A 2 -6.64 -1.63 -22.48
N ILE A 3 -7.08 -2.88 -22.44
CA ILE A 3 -8.04 -3.33 -21.41
C ILE A 3 -7.31 -3.73 -20.11
N PHE A 4 -6.07 -4.21 -20.21
CA PHE A 4 -5.25 -4.57 -19.05
C PHE A 4 -4.78 -3.34 -18.24
N ASP A 5 -4.65 -2.18 -18.89
CA ASP A 5 -4.12 -0.97 -18.28
C ASP A 5 -5.13 -0.27 -17.34
N MET A 6 -6.42 -0.19 -17.76
CA MET A 6 -7.50 0.38 -16.94
C MET A 6 -7.77 -0.45 -15.67
N SER A 7 -7.67 -1.78 -15.75
CA SER A 7 -7.89 -2.67 -14.60
C SER A 7 -6.84 -2.48 -13.51
N ASN A 8 -5.60 -2.14 -13.91
CA ASN A 8 -4.47 -2.00 -13.00
C ASN A 8 -4.56 -0.69 -12.21
N VAL A 9 -4.87 0.41 -12.88
CA VAL A 9 -5.09 1.71 -12.22
C VAL A 9 -6.29 1.66 -11.28
N GLU A 10 -7.39 1.01 -11.67
CA GLU A 10 -8.55 0.84 -10.79
C GLU A 10 -8.22 0.01 -9.54
N SER A 11 -7.42 -1.05 -9.70
CA SER A 11 -6.95 -1.87 -8.57
C SER A 11 -6.13 -1.04 -7.58
N ILE A 12 -5.27 -0.15 -8.06
CA ILE A 12 -4.44 0.72 -7.21
C ILE A 12 -5.27 1.83 -6.57
N LYS A 13 -6.29 2.35 -7.25
CA LYS A 13 -7.26 3.26 -6.61
C LYS A 13 -8.02 2.57 -5.46
N ARG A 14 -8.47 1.34 -5.66
CA ARG A 14 -9.11 0.55 -4.58
C ARG A 14 -8.14 0.28 -3.43
N LEU A 15 -6.87 0.05 -3.75
CA LEU A 15 -5.83 -0.12 -2.75
C LEU A 15 -5.63 1.16 -1.92
N LEU A 16 -5.54 2.32 -2.57
CA LEU A 16 -5.44 3.61 -1.90
C LEU A 16 -6.61 3.84 -0.94
N GLU A 17 -7.84 3.57 -1.38
CA GLU A 17 -9.03 3.69 -0.53
C GLU A 17 -8.99 2.72 0.65
N THR A 18 -8.45 1.51 0.45
CA THR A 18 -8.26 0.53 1.52
C THR A 18 -7.25 1.03 2.56
N LEU A 19 -6.11 1.59 2.14
CA LEU A 19 -5.12 2.15 3.06
C LEU A 19 -5.68 3.34 3.85
N LYS A 20 -6.46 4.22 3.20
CA LYS A 20 -7.17 5.32 3.90
C LYS A 20 -8.16 4.79 4.92
N ALA A 21 -8.93 3.76 4.58
CA ALA A 21 -9.86 3.11 5.51
C ALA A 21 -9.10 2.51 6.71
N MET A 22 -7.98 1.82 6.46
CA MET A 22 -7.10 1.30 7.51
C MET A 22 -6.60 2.44 8.41
N LYS A 23 -6.22 3.59 7.86
CA LYS A 23 -5.79 4.75 8.65
C LYS A 23 -6.87 5.21 9.61
N VAL A 24 -8.11 5.30 9.15
CA VAL A 24 -9.26 5.68 9.99
C VAL A 24 -9.46 4.65 11.11
N THR A 25 -9.37 3.36 10.81
CA THR A 25 -9.51 2.29 11.82
C THR A 25 -8.37 2.29 12.84
N LEU A 26 -7.15 2.57 12.39
CA LEU A 26 -5.93 2.51 13.21
C LEU A 26 -5.65 3.81 13.98
N ARG A 27 -6.30 4.93 13.64
CA ARG A 27 -6.05 6.26 14.20
C ARG A 27 -5.96 6.29 15.72
N ASP A 28 -6.83 5.55 16.41
CA ASP A 28 -6.96 5.59 17.87
C ASP A 28 -6.27 4.39 18.56
N THR A 29 -5.66 3.47 17.80
CA THR A 29 -5.15 2.18 18.33
C THR A 29 -3.74 1.82 17.88
N ALA A 30 -3.26 2.37 16.77
CA ALA A 30 -1.92 2.08 16.27
C ALA A 30 -0.86 2.95 16.92
N ASP A 31 0.35 2.38 16.98
CA ASP A 31 1.54 3.14 17.33
C ASP A 31 1.74 4.31 16.35
N PRO A 32 2.15 5.51 16.82
CA PRO A 32 2.41 6.66 15.96
C PRO A 32 3.36 6.36 14.80
N SER A 33 4.33 5.45 15.00
CA SER A 33 5.25 5.03 13.94
C SER A 33 4.53 4.30 12.81
N ILE A 34 3.56 3.43 13.13
CA ILE A 34 2.76 2.70 12.14
C ILE A 34 1.81 3.66 11.41
N SER A 35 1.22 4.62 12.12
CA SER A 35 0.40 5.65 11.48
C SER A 35 1.20 6.48 10.48
N GLN A 36 2.44 6.85 10.82
CA GLN A 36 3.32 7.60 9.92
C GLN A 36 3.68 6.77 8.68
N GLN A 37 4.06 5.50 8.85
CA GLN A 37 4.37 4.60 7.73
C GLN A 37 3.16 4.39 6.79
N LEU A 38 1.95 4.35 7.35
CA LEU A 38 0.72 4.28 6.56
C LEU A 38 0.47 5.58 5.77
N ASP A 39 0.77 6.74 6.37
CA ASP A 39 0.67 8.03 5.70
C ASP A 39 1.67 8.16 4.56
N ASP A 40 2.91 7.73 4.77
CA ASP A 40 3.95 7.71 3.76
C ASP A 40 3.53 6.79 2.59
N ALA A 41 3.02 5.59 2.88
CA ALA A 41 2.52 4.67 1.86
C ALA A 41 1.33 5.24 1.06
N ILE A 42 0.40 5.94 1.72
CA ILE A 42 -0.72 6.61 1.05
C ILE A 42 -0.22 7.70 0.11
N ALA A 43 0.75 8.51 0.54
CA ALA A 43 1.34 9.57 -0.27
C ALA A 43 2.09 8.99 -1.50
N GLU A 44 2.89 7.94 -1.30
CA GLU A 44 3.60 7.29 -2.41
C GLU A 44 2.64 6.69 -3.45
N ILE A 45 1.55 6.05 -3.02
CA ILE A 45 0.54 5.53 -3.96
C ILE A 45 -0.19 6.65 -4.72
N GLN A 46 -0.43 7.81 -4.10
CA GLN A 46 -1.00 8.96 -4.79
C GLN A 46 -0.06 9.45 -5.89
N VAL A 47 1.24 9.59 -5.60
CA VAL A 47 2.24 9.97 -6.59
C VAL A 47 2.31 8.94 -7.74
N ILE A 48 2.25 7.65 -7.43
CA ILE A 48 2.23 6.58 -8.45
C ILE A 48 0.99 6.67 -9.35
N LEU A 49 -0.16 7.06 -8.81
CA LEU A 49 -1.39 7.23 -9.59
C LEU A 49 -1.39 8.50 -10.45
N GLU A 50 -0.60 9.51 -10.08
CA GLU A 50 -0.39 10.74 -10.86
C GLU A 50 0.69 10.58 -11.94
N ASP A 51 1.58 9.59 -11.81
CA ASP A 51 2.60 9.25 -12.81
C ASP A 51 1.96 8.49 -13.99
N GLU A 52 1.86 9.16 -15.15
CA GLU A 52 1.24 8.63 -16.38
C GLU A 52 2.00 7.45 -17.02
N ASN A 53 3.17 7.05 -16.49
CA ASN A 53 3.88 5.85 -16.97
C ASN A 53 3.24 4.56 -16.45
N SER A 54 2.18 4.12 -17.15
CA SER A 54 1.36 2.98 -16.73
C SER A 54 2.09 1.62 -16.62
N GLU A 55 3.25 1.47 -17.27
CA GLU A 55 3.93 0.17 -17.39
C GLU A 55 4.51 -0.34 -16.05
N LEU A 56 4.87 0.56 -15.12
CA LEU A 56 5.49 0.20 -13.84
C LEU A 56 4.62 0.55 -12.62
N VAL A 57 3.45 1.11 -12.84
CA VAL A 57 2.53 1.57 -11.78
C VAL A 57 2.17 0.44 -10.81
N CYS A 58 1.92 -0.78 -11.30
CA CYS A 58 1.67 -1.94 -10.44
C CYS A 58 2.89 -2.36 -9.60
N VAL A 59 4.08 -2.39 -10.20
CA VAL A 59 5.30 -2.81 -9.51
C VAL A 59 5.62 -1.83 -8.39
N LYS A 60 5.54 -0.52 -8.67
CA LYS A 60 5.74 0.53 -7.67
C LYS A 60 4.72 0.43 -6.54
N ALA A 61 3.43 0.24 -6.85
CA ALA A 61 2.39 0.13 -5.84
C ALA A 61 2.56 -1.11 -4.94
N LEU A 62 2.98 -2.24 -5.50
CA LEU A 62 3.26 -3.46 -4.75
C LEU A 62 4.50 -3.31 -3.85
N ASP A 63 5.53 -2.60 -4.32
CA ASP A 63 6.72 -2.30 -3.51
C ASP A 63 6.38 -1.45 -2.28
N VAL A 64 5.56 -0.40 -2.46
CA VAL A 64 5.04 0.43 -1.36
C VAL A 64 4.26 -0.40 -0.35
N LEU A 65 3.38 -1.30 -0.81
CA LEU A 65 2.67 -2.21 0.08
C LEU A 65 3.59 -3.16 0.84
N GLY A 66 4.56 -3.74 0.16
CA GLY A 66 5.53 -4.64 0.78
C GLY A 66 6.27 -3.95 1.91
N LYS A 67 6.72 -2.71 1.70
CA LYS A 67 7.35 -1.89 2.74
C LYS A 67 6.43 -1.66 3.92
N PHE A 68 5.21 -1.20 3.68
CA PHE A 68 4.25 -0.95 4.77
C PHE A 68 3.94 -2.22 5.58
N PHE A 69 3.68 -3.34 4.91
CA PHE A 69 3.39 -4.61 5.60
C PHE A 69 4.59 -5.13 6.40
N SER A 70 5.81 -4.84 5.96
CA SER A 70 7.03 -5.16 6.73
C SER A 70 7.12 -4.39 8.05
N CYS A 71 6.49 -3.20 8.12
CA CYS A 71 6.40 -2.42 9.35
C CYS A 71 5.35 -2.95 10.32
N LEU A 72 4.38 -3.76 9.89
CA LEU A 72 3.33 -4.27 10.76
C LEU A 72 3.84 -5.44 11.61
N PRO A 73 3.92 -5.32 12.95
CA PRO A 73 4.52 -6.32 13.82
C PRO A 73 3.86 -7.70 13.71
N SER A 74 2.54 -7.72 13.51
CA SER A 74 1.76 -8.95 13.38
C SER A 74 2.04 -9.68 12.06
N ILE A 75 2.32 -8.93 10.99
CA ILE A 75 2.68 -9.49 9.68
C ILE A 75 4.14 -9.93 9.68
N ALA A 76 5.05 -9.13 10.26
CA ALA A 76 6.43 -9.52 10.47
C ALA A 76 6.52 -10.87 11.21
N LYS A 77 5.75 -11.02 12.31
CA LYS A 77 5.65 -12.28 13.05
C LYS A 77 5.05 -13.44 12.24
N LEU A 78 4.08 -13.16 11.37
CA LEU A 78 3.52 -14.17 10.45
C LEU A 78 4.54 -14.60 9.40
N ILE A 79 5.31 -13.66 8.84
CA ILE A 79 6.37 -13.94 7.86
C ILE A 79 7.51 -14.72 8.52
N GLU A 80 7.96 -14.32 9.71
CA GLU A 80 8.94 -15.07 10.51
C GLU A 80 8.45 -16.51 10.77
N PHE A 81 7.18 -16.68 11.14
CA PHE A 81 6.58 -18.00 11.33
C PHE A 81 6.59 -18.87 10.05
N PHE A 82 6.39 -18.27 8.87
CA PHE A 82 6.43 -19.01 7.60
C PHE A 82 7.86 -19.27 7.08
N ASN A 83 8.84 -18.44 7.44
CA ASN A 83 10.20 -18.52 6.92
C ASN A 83 11.19 -19.31 7.79
N GLY A 84 10.86 -19.58 9.07
CA GLY A 84 11.63 -20.49 9.93
C GLY A 84 12.91 -19.89 10.50
#